data_AF-A0A955UR13-F1
#
_entry.id   AF-A0A955UR13-F1
#
_cell.length_a   1.000
_cell.length_b   1.000
_cell.length_c   1.000
_cell.angle_alpha   90.00
_cell.angle_beta   90.00
_cell.angle_gamma   90.00
#
_symmetry.space_group_name_H-M   'P 1'
#
loop_
_entity.id
_entity.type
_entity.pdbx_description
1 polymer ?
#
loop_
_entity_poly.entity_id
_entity_poly.type
_entity_poly.pdbx_seq_one_letter_code
_entity_poly.pdbx_strand_id
1 'polypeptide(L)'
;MRIGEIGFMVENDTQVVRDWPLPGGGRIPAAEIEELASRSSGPGGQHVNTSSTRVSLRWNVRDSAGVDDPTRKRLLERLASRLSRAGVLTVHADRHRSRRRNREAAWARLCELVEAALHEAAPRTPTRPTRASGRRRLETKRKRGDLKRGRGRRPDDQD
;
A
#
# COMPACT_ATOMS: atom_id res chain seq x y z
N MET A 1 16.13 3.67 0.10
CA MET A 1 16.05 4.45 -1.15
C MET A 1 15.00 5.53 -0.94
N ARG A 2 15.38 6.80 -1.06
CA ARG A 2 14.57 7.95 -0.63
C ARG A 2 13.62 8.38 -1.76
N ILE A 3 12.47 8.85 -1.34
CA ILE A 3 11.32 9.42 -2.05
C ILE A 3 11.66 10.78 -2.74
N GLY A 4 12.90 10.95 -3.19
CA GLY A 4 13.51 12.28 -3.44
C GLY A 4 13.69 12.69 -4.90
N GLU A 5 13.57 11.78 -5.87
CA GLU A 5 13.74 12.10 -7.29
C GLU A 5 12.67 11.40 -8.11
N ILE A 6 11.42 11.84 -7.95
CA ILE A 6 10.42 11.64 -9.01
C ILE A 6 10.81 12.62 -10.11
N GLY A 7 11.80 12.24 -10.91
CA GLY A 7 12.21 12.96 -12.11
C GLY A 7 11.09 12.94 -13.14
N PHE A 8 10.07 13.77 -12.95
CA PHE A 8 9.24 14.28 -14.04
C PHE A 8 10.14 15.14 -14.91
N MET A 9 10.90 14.51 -15.79
CA MET A 9 11.59 15.19 -16.87
C MET A 9 10.52 15.57 -17.91
N VAL A 10 9.81 16.66 -17.61
CA VAL A 10 8.92 17.36 -18.54
C VAL A 10 9.84 18.14 -19.47
N GLU A 11 10.34 17.45 -20.50
CA GLU A 11 10.95 18.11 -21.64
C GLU A 11 10.13 17.81 -22.88
N ASN A 12 9.52 18.89 -23.36
CA ASN A 12 8.96 19.12 -24.69
C ASN A 12 7.54 18.63 -24.98
N ASP A 13 6.88 19.46 -25.78
CA ASP A 13 5.47 19.57 -26.17
C ASP A 13 4.90 18.35 -26.91
N THR A 14 5.37 17.13 -26.62
CA THR A 14 4.80 15.89 -27.14
C THR A 14 4.39 15.03 -25.97
N GLN A 15 3.10 14.71 -25.88
CA GLN A 15 2.50 13.86 -24.85
C GLN A 15 2.96 12.40 -24.95
N VAL A 16 4.26 12.14 -24.85
CA VAL A 16 4.78 10.77 -24.73
C VAL A 16 4.81 10.47 -23.25
N VAL A 17 3.73 9.90 -22.73
CA VAL A 17 3.81 9.24 -21.43
C VAL A 17 4.83 8.12 -21.61
N ARG A 18 5.97 8.21 -20.91
CA ARG A 18 7.05 7.23 -21.04
C ARG A 18 6.75 6.01 -20.19
N ASP A 19 7.33 4.88 -20.58
CA ASP A 19 7.28 3.65 -19.80
C ASP A 19 7.85 3.89 -18.39
N TRP A 20 7.13 3.44 -17.37
CA TRP A 20 7.55 3.60 -15.97
C TRP A 20 8.38 2.39 -15.51
N PRO A 21 9.63 2.55 -15.08
CA PRO A 21 10.44 1.42 -14.63
C PRO A 21 9.93 0.84 -13.31
N LEU A 22 9.94 -0.49 -13.18
CA LEU A 22 9.61 -1.21 -11.95
C LEU A 22 10.88 -1.70 -11.25
N PRO A 23 10.93 -1.70 -9.91
CA PRO A 23 12.00 -2.35 -9.18
C PRO A 23 11.98 -3.85 -9.46
N GLY A 24 13.09 -4.39 -9.98
CA GLY A 24 13.21 -5.81 -10.33
C GLY A 24 13.27 -6.15 -11.82
N GLY A 25 13.22 -5.16 -12.71
CA GLY A 25 13.52 -5.36 -14.14
C GLY A 25 12.32 -5.28 -15.10
N GLY A 26 11.11 -5.01 -14.59
CA GLY A 26 9.93 -4.73 -15.41
C GLY A 26 9.73 -3.24 -15.70
N ARG A 27 8.73 -2.91 -16.51
CA ARG A 27 8.21 -1.56 -16.72
C ARG A 27 6.69 -1.58 -16.90
N ILE A 28 6.03 -0.49 -16.56
CA ILE A 28 4.63 -0.23 -16.91
C ILE A 28 4.64 0.49 -18.26
N PRO A 29 4.32 -0.20 -19.37
CA PRO A 29 4.30 0.41 -20.68
C PRO A 29 3.13 1.39 -20.77
N ALA A 30 3.42 2.66 -21.04
CA ALA A 30 2.38 3.68 -21.00
C ALA A 30 1.37 3.54 -22.14
N ALA A 31 1.77 2.87 -23.23
CA ALA A 31 0.91 2.55 -24.36
C ALA A 31 -0.19 1.52 -24.03
N GLU A 32 -0.02 0.69 -23.01
CA GLU A 32 -1.03 -0.29 -22.59
C GLU A 32 -2.06 0.29 -21.61
N ILE A 33 -1.87 1.54 -21.19
CA ILE A 33 -2.73 2.17 -20.20
C ILE A 33 -3.86 2.90 -20.92
N GLU A 34 -5.08 2.43 -20.69
CA GLU A 34 -6.28 3.09 -21.19
C GLU A 34 -6.62 4.27 -20.28
N GLU A 35 -6.58 5.49 -20.83
CA GLU A 35 -7.07 6.69 -20.16
C GLU A 35 -8.53 6.95 -20.53
N LEU A 36 -9.41 6.97 -19.52
CA LEU A 36 -10.81 7.31 -19.65
C LEU A 36 -11.10 8.61 -18.88
N ALA A 37 -11.48 9.65 -19.60
CA ALA A 37 -12.00 10.87 -18.99
C ALA A 37 -13.50 10.74 -18.73
N SER A 38 -13.95 11.10 -17.54
CA SER A 38 -15.37 11.10 -17.17
C SER A 38 -15.75 12.36 -16.39
N ARG A 39 -17.04 12.53 -16.13
CA ARG A 39 -17.53 13.65 -15.30
C ARG A 39 -17.21 13.37 -13.83
N SER A 40 -16.68 14.38 -13.13
CA SER A 40 -16.48 14.33 -11.69
C SER A 40 -17.84 14.24 -10.98
N SER A 41 -18.03 13.27 -10.09
CA SER A 41 -19.26 13.11 -9.32
C SER A 41 -19.14 13.88 -8.01
N GLY A 42 -19.80 15.03 -7.90
CA GLY A 42 -19.89 15.81 -6.67
C GLY A 42 -21.28 16.46 -6.54
N PRO A 43 -21.82 16.64 -5.32
CA PRO A 43 -23.11 17.27 -5.11
C PRO A 43 -23.05 18.77 -5.45
N GLY A 44 -23.89 19.19 -6.40
CA GLY A 44 -24.48 20.54 -6.47
C GLY A 44 -23.56 21.72 -6.77
N GLY A 45 -23.47 22.09 -8.05
CA GLY A 45 -23.02 23.42 -8.48
C GLY A 45 -22.94 23.48 -10.00
N GLN A 46 -23.47 24.54 -10.63
CA GLN A 46 -23.63 24.67 -12.09
C GLN A 46 -22.32 24.47 -12.89
N HIS A 47 -21.16 24.49 -12.24
CA HIS A 47 -19.84 24.30 -12.84
C HIS A 47 -19.31 22.84 -12.77
N VAL A 48 -19.82 22.00 -11.86
CA VAL A 48 -19.37 20.60 -11.66
C VAL A 48 -19.89 19.66 -12.76
N ASN A 49 -20.99 20.03 -13.42
CA ASN A 49 -21.67 19.17 -14.40
C ASN A 49 -21.11 19.24 -15.83
N THR A 50 -20.31 20.26 -16.18
CA THR A 50 -19.95 20.52 -17.59
C THR A 50 -18.52 20.08 -17.94
N SER A 51 -17.62 19.95 -16.95
CA SER A 51 -16.21 19.67 -17.23
C SER A 51 -15.85 18.21 -16.94
N SER A 52 -15.47 17.46 -17.98
CA SER A 52 -14.97 16.07 -17.89
C SER A 52 -13.54 16.04 -17.32
N THR A 53 -13.42 16.43 -16.04
CA THR A 53 -12.13 16.59 -15.36
C THR A 53 -11.64 15.31 -14.73
N ARG A 54 -12.51 14.35 -14.40
CA ARG A 54 -12.12 13.08 -13.77
C ARG A 54 -11.36 12.24 -14.78
N VAL A 55 -10.19 11.74 -14.38
CA VAL A 55 -9.36 10.85 -15.18
C VAL A 55 -9.33 9.47 -14.53
N SER A 56 -9.50 8.44 -15.32
CA SER A 56 -9.40 7.04 -14.91
C SER A 56 -8.35 6.36 -15.76
N LEU A 57 -7.40 5.67 -15.14
CA LEU A 57 -6.40 4.85 -15.83
C LEU A 57 -6.74 3.38 -15.59
N ARG A 58 -6.74 2.59 -16.66
CA ARG A 58 -6.88 1.14 -16.59
C ARG A 58 -5.63 0.48 -17.12
N TRP A 59 -5.07 -0.44 -16.34
CA TRP A 59 -3.89 -1.20 -16.72
C TRP A 59 -4.15 -2.68 -16.53
N ASN A 60 -3.96 -3.47 -17.59
CA ASN A 60 -4.07 -4.93 -17.52
C ASN A 60 -2.74 -5.53 -17.08
N VAL A 61 -2.61 -5.81 -15.79
CA VAL A 61 -1.40 -6.40 -15.20
C VAL A 61 -1.18 -7.83 -15.71
N ARG A 62 -2.28 -8.55 -16.01
CA ARG A 62 -2.24 -9.95 -16.39
C ARG A 62 -1.68 -10.17 -17.78
N ASP A 63 -1.90 -9.25 -18.71
CA ASP A 63 -1.48 -9.37 -20.11
C ASP A 63 -0.36 -8.39 -20.49
N SER A 64 0.18 -7.62 -19.52
CA SER A 64 1.18 -6.60 -19.81
C SER A 64 2.50 -7.20 -20.32
N ALA A 65 3.04 -6.68 -21.42
CA ALA A 65 4.30 -7.17 -22.00
C ALA A 65 5.54 -6.63 -21.28
N GLY A 66 5.40 -5.55 -20.50
CA GLY A 66 6.50 -4.92 -19.77
C GLY A 66 6.85 -5.57 -18.44
N VAL A 67 6.05 -6.54 -17.95
CA VAL A 67 6.18 -7.12 -16.61
C VAL A 67 6.66 -8.57 -16.70
N ASP A 68 7.76 -8.86 -16.02
CA ASP A 68 8.30 -10.21 -15.86
C ASP A 68 7.36 -11.10 -15.00
N ASP A 69 7.38 -12.41 -15.25
CA ASP A 69 6.48 -13.36 -14.58
C ASP A 69 6.50 -13.34 -13.05
N PRO A 70 7.66 -13.28 -12.35
CA PRO A 70 7.66 -13.24 -10.89
C PRO A 70 7.08 -11.92 -10.35
N THR A 71 7.37 -10.78 -10.99
CA THR A 71 6.76 -9.48 -10.66
C THR A 71 5.25 -9.50 -10.93
N ARG A 72 4.82 -10.02 -12.08
CA ARG A 72 3.41 -10.17 -12.46
C ARG A 72 2.65 -10.95 -11.41
N LYS A 73 3.18 -12.10 -10.98
CA LYS A 73 2.56 -12.94 -9.95
C LYS A 73 2.43 -12.20 -8.62
N ARG A 74 3.48 -11.51 -8.17
CA ARG A 74 3.45 -10.70 -6.93
C ARG A 74 2.40 -9.59 -7.01
N LEU A 75 2.30 -8.89 -8.14
CA LEU A 75 1.30 -7.86 -8.35
C LEU A 75 -0.12 -8.43 -8.32
N LEU A 76 -0.37 -9.54 -9.00
CA LEU A 76 -1.67 -10.20 -9.01
C LEU A 76 -2.10 -10.67 -7.61
N GLU A 77 -1.17 -11.21 -6.82
CA GLU A 77 -1.44 -11.65 -5.45
C GLU A 77 -1.70 -10.49 -4.49
N ARG A 78 -0.85 -9.46 -4.51
CA ARG A 78 -0.94 -8.33 -3.56
C ARG A 78 -2.01 -7.31 -3.90
N LEU A 79 -2.31 -7.13 -5.19
CA LEU A 79 -3.38 -6.24 -5.66
C LEU A 79 -4.68 -7.01 -5.91
N ALA A 80 -4.79 -8.29 -5.56
CA ALA A 80 -5.98 -9.11 -5.79
C ALA A 80 -7.31 -8.44 -5.35
N SER A 81 -7.29 -7.69 -4.25
CA SER A 81 -8.45 -6.95 -3.73
C SER A 81 -8.83 -5.70 -4.54
N ARG A 82 -7.91 -5.19 -5.35
CA ARG A 82 -8.05 -3.97 -6.17
C ARG A 82 -8.17 -4.27 -7.67
N LEU A 83 -7.90 -5.50 -8.08
CA LEU A 83 -7.98 -5.96 -9.46
C LEU A 83 -9.39 -6.44 -9.79
N SER A 84 -9.81 -6.22 -11.04
CA SER A 84 -10.97 -6.90 -11.60
C SER A 84 -10.68 -8.41 -11.80
N ARG A 85 -11.72 -9.22 -12.03
CA ARG A 85 -11.58 -10.65 -12.40
C ARG A 85 -10.67 -10.88 -13.61
N ALA A 86 -10.61 -9.90 -14.51
CA ALA A 86 -9.72 -9.91 -15.68
C ALA A 86 -8.26 -9.53 -15.37
N GLY A 87 -7.91 -9.16 -14.12
CA GLY A 87 -6.56 -8.69 -13.78
C GLY A 87 -6.31 -7.22 -14.14
N VAL A 88 -7.38 -6.44 -14.31
CA VAL A 88 -7.28 -5.01 -14.65
C VAL A 88 -7.28 -4.17 -13.38
N LEU A 89 -6.23 -3.37 -13.21
CA LEU A 89 -6.10 -2.35 -12.16
C LEU A 89 -6.72 -1.05 -12.67
N THR A 90 -7.67 -0.50 -11.92
CA THR A 90 -8.29 0.80 -12.26
C THR A 90 -7.97 1.83 -11.18
N VAL A 91 -7.44 2.98 -11.60
CA VAL A 91 -7.13 4.11 -10.71
C VAL A 91 -7.89 5.33 -11.20
N HIS A 92 -8.51 6.07 -10.29
CA HIS A 92 -9.24 7.29 -10.61
C HIS A 92 -8.62 8.51 -9.91
N ALA A 93 -8.70 9.68 -10.55
CA ALA A 93 -8.34 10.96 -9.97
C ALA A 93 -9.31 12.06 -10.41
N ASP A 94 -9.88 12.74 -9.42
CA ASP A 94 -10.91 13.78 -9.57
C ASP A 94 -10.70 14.93 -8.57
N ARG A 95 -9.53 15.00 -7.92
CA ARG A 95 -9.22 15.99 -6.87
C ARG A 95 -9.05 17.42 -7.41
N HIS A 96 -8.75 17.59 -8.69
CA HIS A 96 -8.45 18.89 -9.27
C HIS A 96 -9.49 19.29 -10.32
N ARG A 97 -9.66 20.61 -10.50
CA ARG A 97 -10.48 21.20 -11.57
C ARG A 97 -9.87 21.08 -12.97
N SER A 98 -8.63 20.64 -13.08
CA SER A 98 -7.90 20.52 -14.35
C SER A 98 -7.68 19.04 -14.68
N ARG A 99 -8.09 18.64 -15.90
CA ARG A 99 -7.84 17.30 -16.43
C ARG A 99 -6.35 16.94 -16.41
N ARG A 100 -5.46 17.88 -16.74
CA ARG A 100 -4.01 17.66 -16.75
C ARG A 100 -3.49 17.25 -15.36
N ARG A 101 -3.87 18.00 -14.33
CA ARG A 101 -3.49 17.67 -12.93
C ARG A 101 -4.11 16.36 -12.45
N ASN A 102 -5.33 16.04 -12.89
CA ASN A 102 -5.94 14.76 -12.57
C ASN A 102 -5.23 13.59 -13.28
N ARG A 103 -4.77 13.78 -14.51
CA ARG A 103 -3.94 12.79 -15.22
C ARG A 103 -2.64 12.52 -14.46
N GLU A 104 -1.90 13.56 -14.10
CA GLU A 104 -0.67 13.46 -13.30
C GLU A 104 -0.94 12.73 -11.97
N ALA A 105 -2.02 13.08 -11.26
CA ALA A 105 -2.39 12.44 -10.02
C ALA A 105 -2.82 10.97 -10.18
N ALA A 106 -3.46 10.61 -11.28
CA ALA A 106 -3.83 9.22 -11.57
C ALA A 106 -2.59 8.36 -11.82
N TRP A 107 -1.62 8.90 -12.57
CA TRP A 107 -0.33 8.25 -12.80
C TRP A 107 0.47 8.06 -11.52
N ALA A 108 0.62 9.11 -10.72
CA ALA A 108 1.32 9.03 -9.43
C ALA A 108 0.71 7.94 -8.53
N ARG A 109 -0.62 7.88 -8.42
CA ARG A 109 -1.33 6.84 -7.66
C ARG A 109 -1.13 5.44 -8.22
N LEU A 110 -1.10 5.29 -9.54
CA LEU A 110 -0.83 4.01 -10.17
C LEU A 110 0.56 3.52 -9.78
N CYS A 111 1.57 4.37 -9.94
CA CYS A 111 2.96 4.04 -9.58
C CYS A 111 3.08 3.71 -8.08
N GLU A 112 2.51 4.53 -7.20
CA GLU A 112 2.51 4.29 -5.75
C GLU A 112 1.90 2.93 -5.38
N LEU A 113 0.79 2.54 -6.01
CA LEU A 113 0.14 1.25 -5.76
C LEU A 113 1.01 0.08 -6.21
N VAL A 114 1.64 0.22 -7.37
CA VAL A 114 2.50 -0.83 -7.95
C VAL A 114 3.78 -0.95 -7.15
N GLU A 115 4.42 0.16 -6.80
CA GLU A 115 5.60 0.17 -5.93
C GLU A 115 5.29 -0.40 -4.55
N ALA A 116 4.17 -0.02 -3.92
CA ALA A 116 3.77 -0.60 -2.64
C ALA A 116 3.51 -2.11 -2.72
N ALA A 117 2.98 -2.58 -3.86
CA ALA A 117 2.79 -4.01 -4.10
C ALA A 117 4.13 -4.74 -4.33
N LEU A 118 5.12 -4.11 -4.96
CA LEU A 118 6.44 -4.71 -5.16
C LEU A 118 7.37 -4.56 -3.94
N HIS A 119 7.10 -3.59 -3.07
CA HIS A 119 7.91 -3.34 -1.90
C HIS A 119 7.80 -4.51 -0.91
N GLU A 120 8.87 -5.28 -0.79
CA GLU A 120 8.97 -6.33 0.22
C GLU A 120 9.00 -5.68 1.61
N ALA A 121 8.02 -5.98 2.46
CA ALA A 121 8.06 -5.51 3.84
C ALA A 121 9.20 -6.27 4.53
N ALA A 122 10.14 -5.53 5.16
CA ALA A 122 11.23 -6.15 5.88
C ALA A 122 10.67 -7.19 6.86
N PRO A 123 11.24 -8.42 6.91
CA PRO A 123 10.74 -9.45 7.80
C PRO A 123 10.76 -8.92 9.23
N ARG A 124 9.62 -9.01 9.92
CA ARG A 124 9.52 -8.58 11.31
C ARG A 124 10.38 -9.52 12.16
N THR A 125 11.48 -9.02 12.70
CA THR A 125 12.20 -9.71 13.77
C THR A 125 11.31 -9.69 15.02
N PRO A 126 10.91 -10.85 15.58
CA PRO A 126 10.09 -10.89 16.78
C PRO A 126 10.80 -10.15 17.91
N THR A 127 10.11 -9.22 18.55
CA THR A 127 10.69 -8.45 19.65
C THR A 127 10.87 -9.35 20.88
N ARG A 128 12.09 -9.39 21.42
CA ARG A 128 12.35 -10.09 22.69
C ARG A 128 11.49 -9.46 23.81
N PRO A 129 10.93 -10.24 24.74
CA PRO A 129 10.25 -9.70 25.91
C PRO A 129 11.13 -8.68 26.64
N THR A 130 10.54 -7.56 27.06
CA THR A 130 11.29 -6.48 27.71
C THR A 130 11.87 -6.96 29.06
N ARG A 131 13.01 -6.39 29.46
CA ARG A 131 13.63 -6.70 30.77
C ARG A 131 12.66 -6.47 31.93
N ALA A 132 11.83 -5.43 31.83
CA ALA A 132 10.78 -5.13 32.82
C ALA A 132 9.73 -6.26 32.91
N SER A 133 9.30 -6.82 31.77
CA SER A 133 8.39 -7.98 31.76
C SER A 133 9.02 -9.22 32.41
N GLY A 134 10.32 -9.45 32.19
CA GLY A 134 11.07 -10.52 32.84
C GLY A 134 11.14 -10.34 34.36
N ARG A 135 11.47 -9.13 34.83
CA ARG A 135 11.54 -8.79 36.26
C ARG A 135 10.18 -8.95 36.94
N ARG A 136 9.10 -8.42 36.35
CA ARG A 136 7.73 -8.57 36.88
C ARG A 136 7.34 -10.03 37.01
N ARG A 137 7.63 -10.87 36.01
CA ARG A 137 7.38 -12.32 36.09
C ARG A 137 8.10 -12.97 37.28
N LEU A 138 9.37 -12.62 37.52
CA LEU A 138 10.14 -13.17 38.64
C LEU A 138 9.59 -12.69 39.99
N GLU A 139 9.22 -11.42 40.11
CA GLU A 139 8.60 -10.87 41.32
C GLU A 139 7.25 -11.52 41.61
N THR A 140 6.38 -11.69 40.60
CA THR A 140 5.11 -12.42 40.74
C THR A 140 5.35 -13.88 41.16
N LYS A 141 6.35 -14.55 40.57
CA LYS A 141 6.72 -15.92 40.97
C LYS A 141 7.18 -15.99 42.43
N ARG A 142 7.99 -15.04 42.88
CA ARG A 142 8.47 -14.94 44.27
C ARG A 142 7.29 -14.71 45.23
N LYS A 143 6.46 -13.68 44.99
CA LYS A 143 5.26 -13.38 45.78
C LYS A 143 4.30 -14.56 45.88
N ARG A 144 4.08 -15.29 44.77
CA ARG A 144 3.22 -16.48 44.77
C ARG A 144 3.84 -17.65 45.55
N GLY A 145 5.16 -17.78 45.54
CA GLY A 145 5.89 -18.73 46.38
C GLY A 145 5.78 -18.40 47.87
N ASP A 146 5.94 -17.13 48.24
CA ASP A 146 5.75 -16.64 49.61
C ASP A 146 4.33 -16.91 50.11
N LEU A 147 3.32 -16.56 49.29
CA LEU A 147 1.92 -16.80 49.61
C LEU A 147 1.60 -18.29 49.77
N LYS A 148 2.20 -19.18 48.96
CA LYS A 148 2.04 -20.64 49.11
C LYS A 148 2.69 -21.15 50.39
N ARG A 149 3.90 -20.66 50.74
CA ARG A 149 4.58 -21.04 51.99
C ARG A 149 3.78 -20.61 53.23
N GLY A 150 3.24 -19.40 53.22
CA GLY A 150 2.42 -18.89 54.32
C GLY A 150 1.11 -19.65 54.54
N ARG A 151 0.61 -20.38 53.54
CA ARG A 151 -0.61 -21.20 53.65
C ARG A 151 -0.40 -22.56 54.32
N GLY A 152 0.84 -23.06 54.39
CA GLY A 152 1.14 -24.38 54.94
C GLY A 152 1.28 -24.43 56.46
N ARG A 153 1.29 -23.28 57.14
CA ARG A 153 1.41 -23.22 58.60
C ARG A 153 0.05 -22.91 59.21
N ARG A 154 -0.73 -23.96 59.48
CA ARG A 154 -1.72 -23.86 60.56
C ARG A 154 -0.92 -23.78 61.87
N PRO A 155 -1.21 -22.83 62.78
CA PRO A 155 -0.90 -23.08 64.17
C PRO A 155 -1.70 -24.33 64.55
N ASP A 156 -1.02 -25.40 64.97
CA ASP A 156 -1.69 -26.48 65.68
C ASP A 156 -2.38 -25.85 66.89
N ASP A 157 -3.71 -25.81 66.86
CA ASP A 157 -4.58 -25.99 68.01
C ASP A 157 -4.06 -27.20 68.78
N GLN A 158 -3.59 -27.05 70.03
CA GLN A 158 -3.75 -27.94 71.21
C GLN A 158 -3.25 -27.13 72.43
N ASP A 159 -4.15 -26.71 73.32
CA ASP A 159 -4.49 -27.33 74.64
C ASP A 159 -3.45 -27.08 75.74
#